data_AF-A0A7X7J041-F1
#
_entry.id   AF-A0A7X7J041-F1
#
_cell.length_a   1.000
_cell.length_b   1.000
_cell.length_c   1.000
_cell.angle_alpha   90.00
_cell.angle_beta   90.00
_cell.angle_gamma   90.00
#
_symmetry.space_group_name_H-M   'P 1'
#
loop_
_entity.id
_entity.type
_entity.pdbx_description
1 polymer ?
#
loop_
_entity_poly.entity_id
_entity_poly.type
_entity_poly.pdbx_seq_one_letter_code
_entity_poly.pdbx_strand_id
1 'polypeptide(L)'
;MGKNQHRGRGRCGMGGRGRGCRRGQTAGAGIERSRSEPAASSAAPLDAAPAQQAERTETLAELRQQAEALEQQLAELRSRDVPGAPVVARRVAVVNRARCTACGLCVSTCPKKAIRLARCAEVDASLCSGCGACVDTCPVEAISMHTAES
;
A
#
# COMPACT_ATOMS: atom_id res chain seq x y z
N MET A 1 29.81 -23.68 34.18
CA MET A 1 29.22 -24.16 32.90
C MET A 1 29.29 -23.04 31.86
N GLY A 2 29.52 -23.36 30.58
CA GLY A 2 29.12 -22.56 29.40
C GLY A 2 29.64 -21.12 29.21
N LYS A 3 30.80 -20.95 28.57
CA LYS A 3 31.16 -19.69 27.87
C LYS A 3 30.91 -19.86 26.37
N ASN A 4 29.78 -19.37 25.84
CA ASN A 4 29.40 -19.57 24.44
C ASN A 4 30.00 -18.46 23.53
N GLN A 5 31.17 -18.74 22.94
CA GLN A 5 31.85 -17.78 22.06
C GLN A 5 31.39 -17.92 20.60
N HIS A 6 30.68 -16.90 20.09
CA HIS A 6 30.35 -16.79 18.67
C HIS A 6 31.57 -16.45 17.81
N ARG A 7 32.09 -17.42 17.03
CA ARG A 7 32.95 -17.16 15.85
C ARG A 7 32.66 -18.16 14.73
N GLY A 8 31.70 -17.83 13.86
CA GLY A 8 31.35 -18.57 12.65
C GLY A 8 31.75 -17.84 11.37
N ARG A 9 33.00 -17.40 11.21
CA ARG A 9 33.48 -16.78 9.97
C ARG A 9 34.11 -17.82 9.03
N GLY A 10 33.37 -18.14 7.96
CA GLY A 10 33.94 -18.35 6.63
C GLY A 10 34.35 -19.77 6.22
N ARG A 11 33.84 -20.18 5.05
CA ARG A 11 34.69 -20.70 3.97
C ARG A 11 33.99 -20.59 2.61
N CYS A 12 34.29 -19.52 1.86
CA CYS A 12 34.01 -19.51 0.43
C CYS A 12 34.97 -20.51 -0.24
N GLY A 13 34.42 -21.51 -0.93
CA GLY A 13 35.21 -22.56 -1.58
C GLY A 13 35.97 -22.03 -2.79
N MET A 14 37.27 -21.78 -2.65
CA MET A 14 38.16 -21.49 -3.78
C MET A 14 38.59 -22.81 -4.43
N GLY A 15 37.99 -23.14 -5.57
CA GLY A 15 38.19 -24.41 -6.27
C GLY A 15 37.97 -24.33 -7.78
N GLY A 16 38.53 -23.32 -8.44
CA GLY A 16 38.37 -23.12 -9.89
C GLY A 16 39.52 -22.32 -10.49
N ARG A 17 40.41 -22.98 -11.25
CA ARG A 17 41.60 -22.37 -11.85
C ARG A 17 41.23 -21.56 -13.11
N GLY A 18 40.96 -20.27 -12.95
CA GLY A 18 40.75 -19.31 -14.06
C GLY A 18 41.70 -18.12 -13.96
N ARG A 19 42.68 -18.03 -14.87
CA ARG A 19 43.64 -16.91 -14.96
C ARG A 19 42.92 -15.65 -15.46
N GLY A 20 43.06 -14.49 -14.81
CA GLY A 20 42.40 -13.28 -15.33
C GLY A 20 42.52 -11.92 -14.61
N CYS A 21 43.35 -11.74 -13.58
CA CYS A 21 43.48 -10.42 -12.95
C CYS A 21 44.40 -9.46 -13.74
N ARG A 22 43.83 -8.68 -14.67
CA ARG A 22 44.36 -7.38 -15.12
C ARG A 22 43.17 -6.41 -15.23
N ARG A 23 42.99 -5.49 -14.28
CA ARG A 23 43.58 -4.13 -14.26
C ARG A 23 43.40 -3.42 -15.61
N GLY A 24 42.57 -2.38 -15.60
CA GLY A 24 42.09 -1.70 -16.80
C GLY A 24 43.17 -0.92 -17.55
N GLN A 25 42.80 -0.53 -18.77
CA GLN A 25 43.43 0.52 -19.56
C GLN A 25 42.29 1.24 -20.29
N THR A 26 42.05 2.49 -19.91
CA THR A 26 41.14 3.39 -20.62
C THR A 26 41.83 3.87 -21.90
N ALA A 27 41.65 3.12 -22.99
CA ALA A 27 42.09 3.53 -24.31
C ALA A 27 41.12 4.60 -24.87
N GLY A 28 41.28 5.83 -24.41
CA GLY A 28 40.65 6.98 -25.05
C GLY A 28 41.35 7.28 -26.36
N ALA A 29 40.61 7.23 -27.47
CA ALA A 29 41.03 7.77 -28.75
C ALA A 29 40.07 8.91 -29.14
N GLY A 30 40.63 10.11 -29.38
CA GLY A 30 40.01 11.05 -30.34
C GLY A 30 40.13 10.46 -31.76
N ILE A 31 39.68 11.06 -32.85
CA ILE A 31 39.39 12.46 -33.20
C ILE A 31 38.37 12.48 -34.37
N GLU A 32 37.74 13.57 -34.81
CA GLU A 32 37.82 14.99 -34.38
C GLU A 32 36.40 15.57 -34.21
N ARG A 33 35.83 16.22 -35.24
CA ARG A 33 34.60 17.05 -35.17
C ARG A 33 33.85 17.14 -36.51
N SER A 34 32.57 17.51 -36.38
CA SER A 34 31.77 18.37 -37.29
C SER A 34 31.16 17.80 -38.58
N ARG A 35 29.89 18.19 -38.78
CA ARG A 35 29.05 18.10 -40.00
C ARG A 35 28.70 16.66 -40.42
N SER A 36 27.47 16.37 -40.86
CA SER A 36 26.23 17.16 -40.93
C SER A 36 25.09 16.18 -41.22
N GLU A 37 23.88 16.44 -40.74
CA GLU A 37 22.71 15.69 -41.20
C GLU A 37 22.55 15.82 -42.72
N PRO A 38 22.49 14.71 -43.49
CA PRO A 38 21.88 14.71 -44.79
C PRO A 38 20.38 14.45 -44.61
N ALA A 39 19.57 15.44 -44.96
CA ALA A 39 18.12 15.29 -45.01
C ALA A 39 17.70 14.17 -45.98
N ALA A 40 16.53 13.58 -45.67
CA ALA A 40 15.83 12.54 -46.40
C ALA A 40 16.05 12.48 -47.93
N SER A 41 16.67 11.39 -48.40
CA SER A 41 16.60 10.85 -49.77
C SER A 41 17.30 9.48 -49.77
N SER A 42 16.76 8.37 -50.29
CA SER A 42 15.45 8.09 -50.88
C SER A 42 15.25 6.56 -50.98
N ALA A 43 13.98 6.12 -51.08
CA ALA A 43 13.54 4.83 -51.63
C ALA A 43 14.02 3.49 -51.00
N ALA A 44 13.17 2.91 -50.15
CA ALA A 44 12.77 1.49 -50.24
C ALA A 44 11.49 1.22 -49.41
N PRO A 45 10.30 1.12 -50.02
CA PRO A 45 9.11 0.58 -49.37
C PRO A 45 9.07 -0.94 -49.56
N LEU A 46 9.43 -1.70 -48.52
CA LEU A 46 9.35 -3.17 -48.54
C LEU A 46 8.84 -3.70 -47.20
N ASP A 47 7.51 -3.64 -47.05
CA ASP A 47 6.73 -4.42 -46.10
C ASP A 47 7.15 -5.91 -46.13
N ALA A 48 7.81 -6.36 -45.06
CA ALA A 48 8.38 -7.71 -44.99
C ALA A 48 8.24 -8.35 -43.59
N ALA A 49 7.02 -8.36 -43.04
CA ALA A 49 6.64 -9.27 -41.95
C ALA A 49 5.13 -9.66 -41.86
N PRO A 50 4.37 -9.87 -42.96
CA PRO A 50 2.99 -10.33 -42.84
C PRO A 50 2.92 -11.85 -42.58
N ALA A 51 2.47 -12.25 -41.39
CA ALA A 51 1.64 -13.45 -41.12
C ALA A 51 1.57 -13.75 -39.61
N GLN A 52 2.70 -14.00 -38.95
CA GLN A 52 2.73 -14.52 -37.57
C GLN A 52 2.66 -13.46 -36.47
N GLN A 53 2.61 -12.17 -36.83
CA GLN A 53 2.49 -11.07 -35.86
C GLN A 53 1.02 -10.69 -35.60
N ALA A 54 0.11 -10.91 -36.56
CA ALA A 54 -1.28 -10.46 -36.49
C ALA A 54 -2.01 -10.95 -35.23
N GLU A 55 -2.13 -12.27 -35.05
CA GLU A 55 -2.81 -12.90 -33.90
C GLU A 55 -2.20 -12.48 -32.54
N ARG A 56 -0.89 -12.25 -32.50
CA ARG A 56 -0.19 -11.83 -31.26
C ARG A 56 -0.33 -10.33 -31.00
N THR A 57 -0.49 -9.51 -32.04
CA THR A 57 -0.89 -8.10 -31.90
C THR A 57 -2.38 -7.94 -31.59
N GLU A 58 -3.23 -8.87 -32.01
CA GLU A 58 -4.66 -8.91 -31.70
C GLU A 58 -4.86 -8.94 -30.18
N THR A 59 -4.22 -9.89 -29.49
CA THR A 59 -4.26 -9.95 -28.01
C THR A 59 -3.77 -8.66 -27.31
N LEU A 60 -2.83 -7.92 -27.90
CA LEU A 60 -2.35 -6.64 -27.34
C LEU A 60 -3.31 -5.47 -27.64
N ALA A 61 -4.05 -5.52 -28.74
CA ALA A 61 -5.12 -4.58 -29.04
C ALA A 61 -6.34 -4.85 -28.15
N GLU A 62 -6.74 -6.12 -28.01
CA GLU A 62 -7.82 -6.57 -27.12
C GLU A 62 -7.54 -6.19 -25.66
N LEU A 63 -6.32 -6.42 -25.15
CA LEU A 63 -5.94 -6.03 -23.79
C LEU A 63 -5.96 -4.52 -23.55
N ARG A 64 -5.67 -3.70 -24.57
CA ARG A 64 -5.80 -2.23 -24.49
C ARG A 64 -7.28 -1.81 -24.47
N GLN A 65 -8.09 -2.38 -25.35
CA GLN A 65 -9.54 -2.15 -25.38
C GLN A 65 -10.21 -2.57 -24.07
N GLN A 66 -9.76 -3.67 -23.45
CA GLN A 66 -10.21 -4.11 -22.14
C GLN A 66 -9.81 -3.12 -21.02
N ALA A 67 -8.61 -2.54 -21.07
CA ALA A 67 -8.19 -1.52 -20.11
C ALA A 67 -9.01 -0.23 -20.25
N GLU A 68 -9.21 0.27 -21.47
CA GLU A 68 -10.01 1.47 -21.75
C GLU A 68 -11.49 1.28 -21.32
N ALA A 69 -12.07 0.11 -21.57
CA ALA A 69 -13.43 -0.22 -21.13
C ALA A 69 -13.56 -0.27 -19.60
N LEU A 70 -12.54 -0.79 -18.89
CA LEU A 70 -12.51 -0.79 -17.42
C LEU A 70 -12.34 0.63 -16.85
N GLU A 71 -11.57 1.49 -17.50
CA GLU A 71 -11.45 2.90 -17.11
C GLU A 71 -12.77 3.67 -17.28
N GLN A 72 -13.51 3.41 -18.36
CA GLN A 72 -14.87 3.95 -18.55
C GLN A 72 -15.85 3.44 -17.48
N GLN A 73 -15.82 2.14 -17.15
CA GLN A 73 -16.63 1.57 -16.06
C GLN A 73 -16.28 2.19 -14.69
N LEU A 74 -15.00 2.45 -14.43
CA LEU A 74 -14.56 3.14 -13.20
C LEU A 74 -14.96 4.62 -13.19
N ALA A 75 -14.99 5.29 -14.33
CA ALA A 75 -15.50 6.67 -14.43
C ALA A 75 -17.01 6.73 -14.10
N GLU A 76 -17.81 5.79 -14.64
CA GLU A 76 -19.25 5.68 -14.37
C GLU A 76 -19.56 5.30 -12.90
N LEU A 77 -18.70 4.47 -12.27
CA LEU A 77 -18.81 4.17 -10.84
C LEU A 77 -18.34 5.34 -9.94
N ARG A 78 -17.52 6.26 -10.47
CA ARG A 78 -17.08 7.48 -9.76
C ARG A 78 -18.07 8.65 -9.93
N SER A 79 -18.75 8.75 -11.07
CA SER A 79 -19.83 9.73 -11.29
C SER A 79 -21.11 9.39 -10.51
N ARG A 80 -21.23 8.15 -10.04
CA ARG A 80 -22.10 7.79 -8.91
C ARG A 80 -21.54 8.31 -7.58
N ASP A 81 -21.36 9.62 -7.50
CA ASP A 81 -21.24 10.32 -6.23
C ASP A 81 -22.45 9.94 -5.37
N VAL A 82 -22.16 9.47 -4.15
CA VAL A 82 -23.15 9.44 -3.06
C VAL A 82 -22.79 10.61 -2.14
N PRO A 83 -23.19 11.86 -2.47
CA PRO A 83 -22.95 13.00 -1.62
C PRO A 83 -23.76 12.80 -0.34
N GLY A 84 -23.06 12.49 0.76
CA GLY A 84 -23.68 11.95 1.96
C GLY A 84 -23.93 10.45 1.88
N ALA A 85 -22.86 9.66 1.73
CA ALA A 85 -22.86 8.25 2.16
C ALA A 85 -23.55 8.18 3.53
N PRO A 86 -24.53 7.28 3.73
CA PRO A 86 -25.51 7.44 4.78
C PRO A 86 -24.85 7.61 6.13
N VAL A 87 -25.18 8.70 6.82
CA VAL A 87 -24.90 8.90 8.24
C VAL A 87 -25.76 7.93 9.05
N VAL A 88 -25.42 6.64 8.91
CA VAL A 88 -25.95 5.55 9.72
C VAL A 88 -25.77 5.96 11.17
N ALA A 89 -26.88 6.11 11.90
CA ALA A 89 -26.92 6.69 13.24
C ALA A 89 -25.87 6.03 14.13
N ARG A 90 -24.74 6.72 14.32
CA ARG A 90 -23.53 6.09 14.86
C ARG A 90 -23.74 5.92 16.35
N ARG A 91 -23.80 4.67 16.80
CA ARG A 91 -23.93 4.38 18.22
C ARG A 91 -22.61 4.75 18.92
N VAL A 92 -22.69 5.56 19.96
CA VAL A 92 -21.56 6.03 20.76
C VAL A 92 -21.66 5.43 22.16
N ALA A 93 -20.52 4.98 22.69
CA ALA A 93 -20.42 4.54 24.08
C ALA A 93 -20.43 5.75 25.02
N VAL A 94 -21.32 5.73 26.02
CA VAL A 94 -21.45 6.75 27.07
C VAL A 94 -21.09 6.12 28.40
N VAL A 95 -20.31 6.82 29.23
CA VAL A 95 -19.84 6.32 30.52
C VAL A 95 -20.62 6.96 31.66
N ASN A 96 -21.25 6.13 32.49
CA ASN A 96 -21.87 6.55 33.74
C ASN A 96 -20.79 6.82 34.79
N ARG A 97 -20.49 8.11 35.02
CA ARG A 97 -19.49 8.57 35.99
C ARG A 97 -19.77 8.14 37.44
N ALA A 98 -21.02 7.83 37.81
CA ALA A 98 -21.35 7.36 39.17
C ALA A 98 -21.02 5.86 39.39
N ARG A 99 -20.97 5.05 38.32
CA ARG A 99 -20.56 3.63 38.37
C ARG A 99 -19.09 3.40 37.99
N CYS A 100 -18.45 4.38 37.34
CA CYS A 100 -17.10 4.22 36.81
C CYS A 100 -16.03 4.23 37.92
N THR A 101 -15.30 3.13 38.06
CA THR A 101 -14.18 2.99 39.02
C THR A 101 -12.82 3.41 38.44
N ALA A 102 -12.79 4.01 37.25
CA ALA A 102 -11.58 4.42 36.53
C ALA A 102 -10.52 3.31 36.34
N CYS A 103 -10.93 2.03 36.26
CA CYS A 103 -10.01 0.88 36.13
C CYS A 103 -9.20 0.81 34.82
N GLY A 104 -9.47 1.66 33.84
CA GLY A 104 -8.69 1.78 32.59
C GLY A 104 -8.90 0.69 31.53
N LEU A 105 -9.49 -0.47 31.86
CA LEU A 105 -9.62 -1.63 30.94
C LEU A 105 -10.27 -1.28 29.58
N CYS A 106 -11.26 -0.38 29.58
CA CYS A 106 -11.92 0.08 28.35
C CYS A 106 -11.00 0.82 27.38
N VAL A 107 -9.92 1.46 27.88
CA VAL A 107 -8.94 2.18 27.05
C VAL A 107 -8.07 1.19 26.26
N SER A 108 -7.64 0.09 26.90
CA SER A 108 -6.85 -0.96 26.24
C SER A 108 -7.66 -1.75 25.21
N THR A 109 -8.95 -2.00 25.46
CA THR A 109 -9.81 -2.73 24.51
C THR A 109 -10.21 -1.88 23.29
N CYS A 110 -10.18 -0.55 23.37
CA CYS A 110 -10.69 0.30 22.29
C CYS A 110 -9.74 0.31 21.06
N PRO A 111 -10.11 -0.30 19.91
CA PRO A 111 -9.23 -0.38 18.74
C PRO A 111 -8.99 0.97 18.07
N LYS A 112 -9.88 1.95 18.29
CA LYS A 112 -9.76 3.34 17.81
C LYS A 112 -9.15 4.29 18.85
N LYS A 113 -8.80 3.81 20.05
CA LYS A 113 -8.31 4.62 21.18
C LYS A 113 -9.17 5.85 21.48
N ALA A 114 -10.48 5.72 21.27
CA ALA A 114 -11.48 6.78 21.44
C ALA A 114 -11.82 7.09 22.91
N ILE A 115 -11.17 6.42 23.87
CA ILE A 115 -11.45 6.53 25.30
C ILE A 115 -10.20 7.04 26.01
N ARG A 116 -10.35 8.10 26.80
CA ARG A 116 -9.29 8.68 27.64
C ARG A 116 -9.62 8.47 29.11
N LEU A 117 -8.61 8.14 29.91
CA LEU A 117 -8.75 7.98 31.36
C LEU A 117 -8.32 9.26 32.07
N ALA A 118 -9.22 9.82 32.88
CA ALA A 118 -8.94 10.92 33.80
C ALA A 118 -9.44 10.52 35.21
N ARG A 119 -10.35 11.31 35.81
CA ARG A 119 -11.06 10.90 37.04
C ARG A 119 -12.10 9.78 36.80
N CYS A 120 -12.56 9.66 35.56
CA CYS A 120 -13.39 8.58 35.02
C CYS A 120 -12.93 8.30 33.59
N ALA A 121 -13.46 7.26 32.95
CA ALA A 121 -13.32 7.07 31.51
C ALA A 121 -14.20 8.08 30.76
N GLU A 122 -13.64 8.72 29.73
CA GLU A 122 -14.33 9.69 28.86
C GLU A 122 -14.19 9.24 27.41
N VAL A 123 -15.29 9.29 26.64
CA VAL A 123 -15.35 8.79 25.25
C VAL A 123 -15.49 9.95 24.29
N ASP A 124 -14.63 9.98 23.26
CA ASP A 124 -14.72 10.89 22.13
C ASP A 124 -15.68 10.30 21.07
N ALA A 125 -16.85 10.95 20.89
CA ALA A 125 -17.88 10.52 19.94
C ALA A 125 -17.38 10.51 18.48
N SER A 126 -16.45 11.40 18.13
CA SER A 126 -15.87 11.53 16.79
C SER A 126 -15.02 10.31 16.43
N LEU A 127 -14.26 9.80 17.39
CA LEU A 127 -13.39 8.62 17.22
C LEU A 127 -14.10 7.29 17.49
N CYS A 128 -15.17 7.29 18.28
CA CYS A 128 -15.87 6.08 18.73
C CYS A 128 -16.57 5.35 17.56
N SER A 129 -16.04 4.18 17.17
CA SER A 129 -16.60 3.36 16.07
C SER A 129 -17.93 2.67 16.38
N GLY A 130 -18.43 2.75 17.61
CA GLY A 130 -19.65 2.06 18.03
C GLY A 130 -19.56 0.54 18.10
N CYS A 131 -18.34 0.00 18.21
CA CYS A 131 -18.07 -1.45 18.19
C CYS A 131 -18.50 -2.24 19.45
N GLY A 132 -18.93 -1.58 20.53
CA GLY A 132 -19.43 -2.23 21.74
C GLY A 132 -18.39 -2.82 22.70
N ALA A 133 -17.20 -3.22 22.23
CA ALA A 133 -16.21 -3.99 23.02
C ALA A 133 -15.79 -3.41 24.40
N CYS A 134 -15.95 -2.11 24.63
CA CYS A 134 -15.72 -1.48 25.93
C CYS A 134 -16.81 -1.80 26.97
N VAL A 135 -18.04 -2.09 26.53
CA VAL A 135 -19.16 -2.54 27.38
C VAL A 135 -18.86 -3.92 27.93
N ASP A 136 -18.53 -4.88 27.05
CA ASP A 136 -18.24 -6.28 27.42
C ASP A 136 -17.03 -6.41 28.36
N THR A 137 -16.07 -5.48 28.26
CA THR A 137 -14.89 -5.44 29.14
C THR A 137 -15.17 -4.82 30.51
N CYS A 138 -16.29 -4.12 30.72
CA CYS A 138 -16.50 -3.31 31.92
C CYS A 138 -17.04 -4.15 33.09
N PRO A 139 -16.23 -4.46 34.13
CA PRO A 139 -16.66 -5.36 35.22
C PRO A 139 -17.73 -4.76 36.14
N VAL A 140 -17.97 -3.45 36.01
CA VAL A 140 -18.98 -2.69 36.77
C VAL A 140 -20.13 -2.20 35.88
N GLU A 141 -20.15 -2.60 34.60
CA GLU A 141 -21.14 -2.23 33.57
C GLU A 141 -21.46 -0.72 33.55
N ALA A 142 -20.42 0.11 33.70
CA ALA A 142 -20.56 1.56 33.75
C ALA A 142 -20.65 2.21 32.36
N ILE A 143 -20.75 1.43 31.28
CA ILE A 143 -20.72 1.90 29.89
C ILE A 143 -21.97 1.41 29.15
N SER A 144 -22.68 2.33 28.51
CA SER A 144 -23.91 2.07 27.76
C SER A 144 -23.78 2.58 26.33
N MET A 145 -24.48 1.96 25.39
CA MET A 145 -24.48 2.35 23.97
C MET A 145 -25.72 3.20 23.65
N HIS A 146 -25.52 4.42 23.20
CA HIS A 146 -26.58 5.35 22.81
C HIS A 146 -26.48 5.67 21.32
N THR A 147 -27.60 5.91 20.65
CA THR A 147 -27.61 6.61 19.36
C THR A 147 -27.22 8.06 19.59
N ALA A 148 -26.28 8.58 18.79
CA ALA A 148 -26.03 10.01 18.73
C ALA A 148 -27.14 10.66 17.89
N GLU A 149 -28.31 10.86 18.51
CA GLU A 149 -29.40 11.66 17.94
C GLU A 149 -28.96 13.14 17.90
N SER A 150 -29.22 13.82 16.79
CA SER A 150 -28.97 15.27 16.59
C SER A 150 -30.25 15.96 16.15
#